data_AF-A0A838FPR7-F1
#
_entry.id   AF-A0A838FPR7-F1
#
_cell.length_a   1.000
_cell.length_b   1.000
_cell.length_c   1.000
_cell.angle_alpha   90.00
_cell.angle_beta   90.00
_cell.angle_gamma   90.00
#
_symmetry.space_group_name_H-M   'P 1'
#
loop_
_entity.id
_entity.type
_entity.pdbx_description
1 polymer ?
#
loop_
_entity_poly.entity_id
_entity_poly.type
_entity_poly.pdbx_seq_one_letter_code
_entity_poly.pdbx_strand_id
1 'polypeptide(L)'
;FNTGDVVLDMLHNFFLESGARMGKLRVYESTSNPIARELCGYLLVRGGVHQVAYAKALEQLTGVEVTKMLNIPNISNNEIPEAKKYQDQGLHTVLYRLSPDDYKDLEKIWNGPHPEDGKPVTVTDNLPAGFSGNPGTPEPQVFAPGYHPGELAEIAARLMR
;
A
#
# COMPACT_ATOMS: atom_id res chain seq x y z
N PHE A 1 4.81 -10.66 -14.23
CA PHE A 1 6.22 -10.99 -14.43
C PHE A 1 6.63 -11.88 -13.27
N ASN A 2 7.03 -13.11 -13.54
CA ASN A 2 7.51 -14.06 -12.53
C ASN A 2 8.42 -15.02 -13.29
N THR A 3 9.71 -14.94 -13.00
CA THR A 3 10.74 -15.66 -13.76
C THR A 3 11.30 -16.84 -13.00
N GLY A 4 11.11 -16.87 -11.67
CA GLY A 4 11.74 -17.85 -10.78
C GLY A 4 13.18 -17.50 -10.41
N ASP A 5 13.76 -16.45 -10.99
CA ASP A 5 15.03 -15.86 -10.56
C ASP A 5 14.76 -14.75 -9.55
N VAL A 6 15.21 -14.97 -8.31
CA VAL A 6 14.88 -14.07 -7.19
C VAL A 6 15.44 -12.65 -7.39
N VAL A 7 16.62 -12.50 -7.97
CA VAL A 7 17.23 -11.17 -8.16
C VAL A 7 16.48 -10.41 -9.24
N LEU A 8 16.17 -11.07 -10.36
CA LEU A 8 15.42 -10.48 -11.46
C LEU A 8 13.99 -10.12 -11.04
N ASP A 9 13.32 -10.99 -10.28
CA ASP A 9 11.97 -10.73 -9.79
C ASP A 9 11.95 -9.61 -8.74
N MET A 10 12.95 -9.51 -7.85
CA MET A 10 13.07 -8.38 -6.91
C MET A 10 13.38 -7.05 -7.63
N LEU A 11 14.22 -7.07 -8.66
CA LEU A 11 14.49 -5.90 -9.50
C LEU A 11 13.22 -5.43 -10.21
N HIS A 12 12.47 -6.37 -10.78
CA HIS A 12 11.16 -6.08 -11.36
C HIS A 12 10.21 -5.47 -10.31
N ASN A 13 10.14 -6.02 -9.11
CA ASN A 13 9.24 -5.53 -8.07
C ASN A 13 9.60 -4.11 -7.59
N PHE A 14 10.90 -3.80 -7.46
CA PHE A 14 11.37 -2.45 -7.21
C PHE A 14 10.97 -1.46 -8.32
N PHE A 15 11.13 -1.85 -9.58
CA PHE A 15 10.68 -1.06 -10.73
C PHE A 15 9.15 -0.90 -10.73
N LEU A 16 8.41 -1.97 -10.45
CA LEU A 16 6.96 -1.97 -10.42
C LEU A 16 6.42 -0.96 -9.39
N GLU A 17 6.98 -0.94 -8.18
CA GLU A 17 6.58 0.06 -7.17
C GLU A 17 6.96 1.49 -7.58
N SER A 18 8.09 1.70 -8.27
CA SER A 18 8.46 3.00 -8.86
C SER A 18 7.41 3.47 -9.88
N GLY A 19 7.00 2.58 -10.79
CA GLY A 19 5.99 2.87 -11.81
C GLY A 19 4.60 3.09 -11.19
N ALA A 20 4.23 2.28 -10.20
CA ALA A 20 2.97 2.41 -9.48
C ALA A 20 2.91 3.70 -8.68
N ARG A 21 4.01 4.15 -8.08
CA ARG A 21 4.13 5.45 -7.41
C ARG A 21 3.91 6.60 -8.39
N MET A 22 4.57 6.57 -9.54
CA MET A 22 4.38 7.57 -10.60
C MET A 22 2.92 7.63 -11.08
N GLY A 23 2.27 6.48 -11.24
CA GLY A 23 0.84 6.40 -11.56
C GLY A 23 -0.03 7.08 -10.51
N LYS A 24 0.21 6.80 -9.22
CA LYS A 24 -0.52 7.42 -8.10
C LYS A 24 -0.34 8.94 -8.05
N LEU A 25 0.89 9.45 -8.25
CA LEU A 25 1.16 10.89 -8.29
C LEU A 25 0.39 11.59 -9.42
N ARG A 26 0.40 11.03 -10.63
CA ARG A 26 -0.34 11.60 -11.77
C ARG A 26 -1.84 11.60 -11.54
N VAL A 27 -2.40 10.53 -10.96
CA VAL A 27 -3.82 10.47 -10.59
C VAL A 27 -4.14 11.53 -9.54
N TYR A 28 -3.30 11.66 -8.50
CA TYR A 28 -3.45 12.67 -7.45
C TYR A 28 -3.49 14.10 -8.02
N GLU A 29 -2.61 14.41 -8.98
CA GLU A 29 -2.59 15.71 -9.67
C GLU A 29 -3.78 15.92 -10.61
N SER A 30 -4.39 14.84 -11.09
CA SER A 30 -5.52 14.86 -12.03
C SER A 30 -6.89 14.96 -11.36
N THR A 31 -6.95 14.94 -10.02
CA THR A 31 -8.23 14.97 -9.27
C THR A 31 -8.15 15.86 -8.03
N SER A 32 -9.27 16.47 -7.68
CA SER A 32 -9.50 17.15 -6.40
C SER A 32 -10.44 16.37 -5.48
N ASN A 33 -10.89 15.18 -5.87
CA ASN A 33 -11.78 14.36 -5.05
C ASN A 33 -11.06 13.94 -3.74
N PRO A 34 -11.62 14.28 -2.56
CA PRO A 34 -10.93 14.05 -1.29
C PRO A 34 -10.74 12.57 -0.97
N ILE A 35 -11.65 11.68 -1.38
CA ILE A 35 -11.53 10.23 -1.16
C ILE A 35 -10.39 9.67 -2.00
N ALA A 36 -10.31 10.07 -3.28
CA ALA A 36 -9.22 9.64 -4.16
C ALA A 36 -7.86 10.14 -3.66
N ARG A 37 -7.79 11.40 -3.19
CA ARG A 37 -6.56 11.97 -2.64
C ARG A 37 -6.12 11.30 -1.34
N GLU A 38 -7.05 11.04 -0.43
CA GLU A 38 -6.75 10.34 0.83
C GLU A 38 -6.23 8.92 0.55
N LEU A 39 -6.86 8.21 -0.39
CA LEU A 39 -6.41 6.88 -0.84
C LEU A 39 -5.02 6.94 -1.47
N CYS A 40 -4.77 7.90 -2.37
CA CYS A 40 -3.45 8.08 -2.97
C CYS A 40 -2.40 8.40 -1.91
N GLY A 41 -2.68 9.31 -0.96
CA GLY A 41 -1.77 9.68 0.11
C GLY A 41 -1.34 8.48 0.95
N TYR A 42 -2.32 7.67 1.39
CA TYR A 42 -2.04 6.45 2.15
C TYR A 42 -1.21 5.45 1.33
N LEU A 43 -1.61 5.17 0.09
CA LEU A 43 -0.95 4.18 -0.75
C LEU A 43 0.41 4.65 -1.31
N LEU A 44 0.70 5.95 -1.34
CA LEU A 44 2.04 6.47 -1.62
C LEU A 44 3.01 6.14 -0.49
N VAL A 45 2.56 6.25 0.78
CA VAL A 45 3.36 5.84 1.93
C VAL A 45 3.55 4.33 1.96
N ARG A 46 2.48 3.55 1.75
CA ARG A 46 2.59 2.07 1.73
C ARG A 46 3.41 1.55 0.56
N GLY A 47 3.25 2.11 -0.64
CA GLY A 47 4.11 1.78 -1.79
C GLY A 47 5.58 2.12 -1.54
N GLY A 48 5.87 3.23 -0.84
CA GLY A 48 7.21 3.58 -0.40
C GLY A 48 7.84 2.51 0.50
N VAL A 49 7.08 1.99 1.48
CA VAL A 49 7.53 0.85 2.32
C VAL A 49 7.93 -0.35 1.48
N HIS A 50 7.09 -0.74 0.51
CA HIS A 50 7.39 -1.89 -0.35
C HIS A 50 8.62 -1.64 -1.23
N GLN A 51 8.71 -0.45 -1.83
CA GLN A 51 9.83 -0.08 -2.69
C GLN A 51 11.15 -0.10 -1.92
N VAL A 52 11.17 0.43 -0.69
CA VAL A 52 12.34 0.37 0.21
C VAL A 52 12.64 -1.08 0.61
N ALA A 53 11.63 -1.90 0.88
CA ALA A 53 11.83 -3.30 1.27
C ALA A 53 12.46 -4.12 0.13
N TYR A 54 11.99 -3.94 -1.12
CA TYR A 54 12.60 -4.57 -2.29
C TYR A 54 14.02 -4.04 -2.57
N ALA A 55 14.26 -2.75 -2.37
CA ALA A 55 15.61 -2.18 -2.49
C ALA A 55 16.58 -2.77 -1.45
N LYS A 56 16.16 -2.88 -0.17
CA LYS A 56 16.94 -3.53 0.89
C LYS A 56 17.17 -5.02 0.60
N ALA A 57 16.18 -5.72 0.03
CA ALA A 57 16.36 -7.11 -0.39
C ALA A 57 17.41 -7.25 -1.49
N LEU A 58 17.36 -6.37 -2.50
CA LEU A 58 18.37 -6.33 -3.57
C LEU A 58 19.76 -6.00 -3.03
N GLU A 59 19.88 -5.06 -2.09
CA GLU A 59 21.13 -4.75 -1.39
C GLU A 59 21.73 -5.98 -0.71
N GLN A 60 20.92 -6.74 0.03
CA GLN A 60 21.39 -7.96 0.69
C GLN A 60 21.80 -9.07 -0.30
N LEU A 61 21.06 -9.22 -1.41
CA LEU A 61 21.34 -10.25 -2.40
C LEU A 61 22.52 -9.94 -3.32
N THR A 62 22.81 -8.65 -3.55
CA THR A 62 23.73 -8.23 -4.64
C THR A 62 24.89 -7.34 -4.16
N GLY A 63 24.79 -6.73 -2.97
CA GLY A 63 25.73 -5.73 -2.48
C GLY A 63 25.61 -4.35 -3.14
N VAL A 64 24.70 -4.16 -4.10
CA VAL A 64 24.46 -2.87 -4.75
C VAL A 64 23.55 -2.00 -3.88
N GLU A 65 23.95 -0.76 -3.60
CA GLU A 65 23.20 0.19 -2.76
C GLU A 65 21.95 0.78 -3.45
N VAL A 66 20.96 -0.08 -3.75
CA VAL A 66 19.73 0.29 -4.48
C VAL A 66 18.90 1.36 -3.76
N THR A 67 18.91 1.41 -2.43
CA THR A 67 18.14 2.41 -1.67
C THR A 67 18.57 3.84 -1.96
N LYS A 68 19.82 4.06 -2.41
CA LYS A 68 20.34 5.37 -2.84
C LYS A 68 19.71 5.89 -4.12
N MET A 69 18.96 5.06 -4.86
CA MET A 69 18.19 5.50 -6.02
C MET A 69 16.87 6.21 -5.64
N LEU A 70 16.41 6.06 -4.40
CA LEU A 70 15.14 6.64 -3.95
C LEU A 70 15.30 8.14 -3.64
N ASN A 71 14.29 8.98 -3.92
CA ASN A 71 12.95 8.66 -4.42
C ASN A 71 12.85 8.64 -5.95
N ILE A 72 11.90 7.83 -6.48
CA ILE A 72 11.61 7.76 -7.93
C ILE A 72 10.10 7.97 -8.16
N PRO A 73 9.66 9.00 -8.90
CA PRO A 73 10.42 10.22 -9.26
C PRO A 73 10.96 10.97 -8.02
N ASN A 74 11.94 11.85 -8.23
CA ASN A 74 12.63 12.58 -7.15
C ASN A 74 11.77 13.71 -6.54
N ILE A 75 10.74 13.30 -5.82
CA ILE A 75 9.84 14.12 -5.02
C ILE A 75 9.58 13.37 -3.71
N SER A 76 9.64 14.06 -2.57
CA SER A 76 9.34 13.45 -1.26
C SER A 76 7.84 13.24 -1.10
N ASN A 77 7.44 12.19 -0.37
CA ASN A 77 6.05 12.05 0.05
C ASN A 77 5.63 13.17 1.04
N ASN A 78 6.56 13.90 1.65
CA ASN A 78 6.25 15.05 2.51
C ASN A 78 5.69 16.25 1.72
N GLU A 79 5.90 16.29 0.40
CA GLU A 79 5.33 17.33 -0.48
C GLU A 79 3.85 17.08 -0.81
N ILE A 80 3.31 15.90 -0.46
CA ILE A 80 1.92 15.52 -0.72
C ILE A 80 1.16 15.55 0.62
N PRO A 81 0.23 16.49 0.86
CA PRO A 81 -0.38 16.70 2.17
C PRO A 81 -0.97 15.45 2.82
N GLU A 82 -1.73 14.66 2.06
CA GLU A 82 -2.37 13.43 2.52
C GLU A 82 -1.34 12.33 2.80
N ALA A 83 -0.22 12.27 2.05
CA ALA A 83 0.86 11.33 2.35
C ALA A 83 1.68 11.77 3.57
N LYS A 84 1.97 13.08 3.69
CA LYS A 84 2.66 13.67 4.84
C LYS A 84 1.93 13.34 6.14
N LYS A 85 0.59 13.45 6.16
CA LYS A 85 -0.24 13.04 7.30
C LYS A 85 0.09 11.64 7.81
N TYR A 86 0.38 10.68 6.92
CA TYR A 86 0.74 9.31 7.30
C TYR A 86 2.23 9.12 7.59
N GLN A 87 3.11 9.92 6.98
CA GLN A 87 4.53 9.97 7.37
C GLN A 87 4.71 10.53 8.79
N ASP A 88 3.93 11.53 9.16
CA ASP A 88 3.92 12.12 10.51
C ASP A 88 3.45 11.12 11.56
N GLN A 89 2.59 10.17 11.17
CA GLN A 89 2.19 9.02 12.00
C GLN A 89 3.26 7.91 12.05
N GLY A 90 4.34 8.03 11.29
CA GLY A 90 5.42 7.03 11.22
C GLY A 90 5.11 5.82 10.36
N LEU A 91 4.04 5.84 9.54
CA LEU A 91 3.62 4.63 8.81
C LEU A 91 4.62 4.21 7.72
N HIS A 92 5.52 5.08 7.29
CA HIS A 92 6.59 4.75 6.34
C HIS A 92 7.70 3.88 6.95
N THR A 93 7.80 3.79 8.27
CA THR A 93 8.81 2.95 8.94
C THR A 93 8.27 1.56 9.31
N VAL A 94 6.98 1.30 9.08
CA VAL A 94 6.30 0.09 9.58
C VAL A 94 5.95 -0.87 8.46
N LEU A 95 6.45 -2.12 8.54
CA LEU A 95 6.02 -3.24 7.72
C LEU A 95 5.10 -4.16 8.54
N TYR A 96 3.85 -4.34 8.09
CA TYR A 96 2.89 -5.18 8.79
C TYR A 96 3.07 -6.65 8.43
N ARG A 97 3.15 -7.53 9.42
CA ARG A 97 3.12 -8.99 9.20
C ARG A 97 1.67 -9.46 9.10
N LEU A 98 1.18 -9.58 7.88
CA LEU A 98 -0.21 -9.99 7.57
C LEU A 98 -0.39 -11.52 7.65
N SER A 99 0.05 -12.14 8.74
CA SER A 99 -0.21 -13.56 9.03
C SER A 99 -0.35 -13.76 10.54
N PRO A 100 -1.24 -14.66 11.01
CA PRO A 100 -1.30 -15.03 12.42
C PRO A 100 0.05 -15.51 12.96
N ASP A 101 0.74 -16.41 12.24
CA ASP A 101 1.95 -17.08 12.77
C ASP A 101 3.06 -17.34 11.73
N ASP A 102 2.91 -16.90 10.48
CA ASP A 102 3.96 -17.08 9.45
C ASP A 102 4.78 -15.82 9.23
N TYR A 103 5.83 -15.94 8.40
CA TYR A 103 6.67 -14.82 7.92
C TYR A 103 7.37 -14.05 9.05
N LYS A 104 7.82 -14.74 10.10
CA LYS A 104 8.50 -14.13 11.27
C LYS A 104 9.88 -13.54 10.95
N ASP A 105 10.42 -13.85 9.77
CA ASP A 105 11.77 -13.47 9.35
C ASP A 105 11.84 -12.16 8.56
N LEU A 106 10.75 -11.39 8.47
CA LEU A 106 10.71 -10.13 7.72
C LEU A 106 11.79 -9.13 8.18
N GLU A 107 12.11 -9.12 9.49
CA GLU A 107 13.14 -8.26 10.07
C GLU A 107 14.55 -8.55 9.55
N LYS A 108 14.81 -9.72 8.94
CA LYS A 108 16.11 -10.01 8.31
C LYS A 108 16.40 -9.08 7.13
N ILE A 109 15.36 -8.53 6.50
CA ILE A 109 15.48 -7.54 5.41
C ILE A 109 15.00 -6.16 5.87
N TRP A 110 13.84 -6.08 6.55
CA TRP A 110 13.25 -4.84 7.00
C TRP A 110 13.83 -4.40 8.35
N ASN A 111 15.06 -3.90 8.31
CA ASN A 111 15.77 -3.36 9.46
C ASN A 111 16.64 -2.14 9.09
N GLY A 112 17.22 -1.51 10.10
CA GLY A 112 18.09 -0.35 9.96
C GLY A 112 17.33 0.95 9.66
N PRO A 113 18.03 1.98 9.14
CA PRO A 113 17.41 3.27 8.85
C PRO A 113 16.55 3.23 7.58
N HIS A 114 15.50 4.04 7.57
CA HIS A 114 14.75 4.42 6.38
C HIS A 114 15.62 5.37 5.53
N PRO A 115 15.70 5.19 4.20
CA PRO A 115 16.67 5.91 3.36
C PRO A 115 16.43 7.42 3.25
N GLU A 116 15.19 7.88 3.48
CA GLU A 116 14.85 9.29 3.32
C GLU A 116 15.09 10.14 4.58
N ASP A 117 14.74 9.63 5.77
CA ASP A 117 14.77 10.40 7.03
C ASP A 117 15.61 9.77 8.14
N GLY A 118 16.25 8.63 7.86
CA GLY A 118 17.15 7.94 8.80
C GLY A 118 16.45 7.26 9.98
N LYS A 119 15.11 7.33 10.09
CA LYS A 119 14.39 6.72 11.21
C LYS A 119 14.48 5.19 11.16
N PRO A 120 14.52 4.49 12.31
CA PRO A 120 14.56 3.04 12.32
C PRO A 120 13.26 2.45 11.76
N VAL A 121 13.38 1.44 10.91
CA VAL A 121 12.24 0.68 10.41
C VAL A 121 11.96 -0.54 11.29
N THR A 122 10.68 -0.93 11.37
CA THR A 122 10.20 -2.00 12.25
C THR A 122 9.15 -2.87 11.57
N VAL A 123 9.10 -4.15 11.94
CA VAL A 123 8.00 -5.06 11.61
C VAL A 123 7.00 -5.04 12.77
N THR A 124 5.70 -5.13 12.47
CA THR A 124 4.67 -5.20 13.52
C THR A 124 3.56 -6.17 13.17
N ASP A 125 3.07 -6.84 14.20
CA ASP A 125 1.87 -7.69 14.15
C ASP A 125 0.59 -6.91 14.46
N ASN A 126 0.75 -5.68 14.96
CA ASN A 126 -0.36 -4.78 15.25
C ASN A 126 -0.89 -4.21 13.94
N LEU A 127 -1.80 -4.95 13.31
CA LEU A 127 -2.48 -4.51 12.10
C LEU A 127 -3.30 -3.25 12.40
N PRO A 128 -3.34 -2.28 11.47
CA PRO A 128 -4.17 -1.10 11.65
C PRO A 128 -5.63 -1.51 11.78
N ALA A 129 -6.37 -0.79 12.64
CA ALA A 129 -7.80 -1.00 12.77
C ALA A 129 -8.47 -0.83 11.40
N GLY A 130 -9.23 -1.84 10.98
CA GLY A 130 -10.05 -1.75 9.79
C GLY A 130 -11.19 -0.75 9.97
N PHE A 131 -11.85 -0.44 8.86
CA PHE A 131 -13.09 0.34 8.86
C PHE A 131 -14.24 -0.55 8.40
N SER A 132 -15.46 -0.24 8.83
CA SER A 132 -16.65 -0.86 8.26
C SER A 132 -16.70 -0.55 6.76
N GLY A 133 -16.91 -1.57 5.93
CA GLY A 133 -17.11 -1.37 4.50
C GLY A 133 -18.29 -0.44 4.23
N ASN A 134 -18.17 0.41 3.22
CA ASN A 134 -19.29 1.22 2.73
C ASN A 134 -20.08 0.36 1.73
N PRO A 135 -21.33 -0.06 2.04
CA PRO A 135 -22.14 -0.85 1.12
C PRO A 135 -22.57 -0.07 -0.14
N GLY A 136 -22.28 1.23 -0.20
CA GLY A 136 -22.72 2.13 -1.26
C GLY A 136 -24.19 2.52 -1.09
N THR A 137 -24.65 3.40 -1.99
CA THR A 137 -26.06 3.73 -2.14
C THR A 137 -26.70 2.77 -3.15
N PRO A 138 -27.95 2.33 -2.93
CA PRO A 138 -28.70 1.65 -4.00
C PRO A 138 -28.81 2.56 -5.22
N GLU A 139 -28.58 2.01 -6.41
CA GLU A 139 -28.62 2.74 -7.69
C GLU A 139 -29.62 2.04 -8.63
N PRO A 140 -30.94 2.33 -8.51
CA PRO A 140 -31.99 1.64 -9.26
C PRO A 140 -31.86 1.79 -10.77
N GLN A 141 -31.28 2.90 -11.26
CA GLN A 141 -31.04 3.16 -12.68
C GLN A 141 -30.04 2.20 -13.31
N VAL A 142 -29.21 1.52 -12.50
CA VAL A 142 -28.32 0.43 -12.93
C VAL A 142 -28.71 -0.90 -12.28
N PHE A 143 -29.93 -1.02 -11.77
CA PHE A 143 -30.47 -2.23 -11.16
C PHE A 143 -29.62 -2.80 -10.02
N ALA A 144 -28.96 -1.94 -9.24
CA ALA A 144 -28.14 -2.32 -8.10
C ALA A 144 -28.87 -2.06 -6.77
N PRO A 145 -29.04 -3.06 -5.88
CA PRO A 145 -28.48 -4.42 -5.92
C PRO A 145 -29.31 -5.44 -6.73
N GLY A 146 -30.47 -5.05 -7.24
CA GLY A 146 -31.28 -5.88 -8.12
C GLY A 146 -32.39 -5.08 -8.77
N TYR A 147 -33.08 -5.70 -9.75
CA TYR A 147 -34.24 -5.09 -10.41
C TYR A 147 -35.41 -4.87 -9.43
N HIS A 148 -35.60 -5.80 -8.50
CA HIS A 148 -36.58 -5.71 -7.40
C HIS A 148 -35.91 -5.98 -6.03
N PRO A 149 -35.22 -4.98 -5.43
CA PRO A 149 -34.48 -5.16 -4.19
C PRO A 149 -35.31 -5.63 -2.99
N GLY A 150 -36.62 -5.37 -2.99
CA GLY A 150 -37.54 -5.83 -1.94
C GLY A 150 -37.63 -7.35 -1.84
N GLU A 151 -37.64 -8.06 -2.97
CA GLU A 151 -37.67 -9.53 -2.98
C GLU A 151 -36.37 -10.12 -2.43
N LEU A 152 -35.23 -9.50 -2.75
CA LEU A 152 -33.92 -9.89 -2.19
C LEU A 152 -33.89 -9.72 -0.67
N ALA A 153 -34.45 -8.62 -0.15
CA ALA A 153 -34.54 -8.37 1.28
C ALA A 153 -35.43 -9.41 1.98
N GLU A 154 -36.54 -9.81 1.36
CA GLU A 154 -37.42 -10.84 1.90
C GLU A 154 -36.74 -12.22 1.95
N ILE A 155 -36.03 -12.60 0.89
CA ILE A 155 -35.26 -13.85 0.84
C ILE A 155 -34.21 -13.86 1.96
N ALA A 156 -33.46 -12.77 2.13
CA ALA A 156 -32.47 -12.64 3.20
C ALA A 156 -33.12 -12.77 4.59
N ALA A 157 -34.26 -12.12 4.81
CA ALA A 157 -35.00 -12.22 6.07
C ALA A 157 -35.48 -13.65 6.37
N ARG A 158 -35.82 -14.44 5.34
CA ARG A 158 -36.18 -15.86 5.51
C ARG A 158 -35.00 -16.74 5.86
N LEU A 159 -33.79 -16.46 5.33
CA LEU A 159 -32.58 -17.21 5.63
C LEU A 159 -32.04 -17.00 7.06
N MET A 160 -32.36 -15.85 7.66
CA MET A 160 -31.95 -15.52 9.03
C MET A 160 -32.89 -16.03 10.11
N ARG A 161 -33.98 -16.72 9.74
CA ARG A 161 -34.90 -17.41 10.66
C ARG A 161 -34.44 -18.84 10.88
#